data_AF-A0A059LAE0-F1
#
_entry.id   AF-A0A059LAE0-F1
#
_cell.length_a   1.000
_cell.length_b   1.000
_cell.length_c   1.000
_cell.angle_alpha   90.00
_cell.angle_beta   90.00
_cell.angle_gamma   90.00
#
_symmetry.space_group_name_H-M   'P 1'
#
loop_
_entity.id
_entity.type
_entity.pdbx_description
1 polymer ?
#
loop_
_entity_poly.entity_id
_entity_poly.type
_entity_poly.pdbx_seq_one_letter_code
_entity_poly.pdbx_strand_id
1 'polypeptide(L)'
;MAGVLINPFLGPGVQGALGAGAQVRASLTGLGQWWRLVTMPWVPPGVLSAGPCIILFVSLGRHCGQHYPMPALVLPAVVVPAGVLGAMLSALLNDRFVVAGGVSGPAALLGMLVAEQIARRRHYANGWLTAALLVLVAAVLGLLS
;
A
#
# COMPACT_ATOMS: atom_id res chain seq x y z
N MET A 1 -32.47 -11.29 -8.27
CA MET A 1 -31.06 -11.27 -8.72
C MET A 1 -30.26 -12.08 -7.73
N ALA A 2 -29.62 -13.15 -8.21
CA ALA A 2 -28.96 -14.15 -7.39
C ALA A 2 -27.84 -13.52 -6.54
N GLY A 3 -27.82 -13.86 -5.24
CA GLY A 3 -26.77 -13.47 -4.32
C GLY A 3 -25.43 -14.02 -4.79
N VAL A 4 -24.62 -13.16 -5.39
CA VAL A 4 -23.21 -13.42 -5.62
C VAL A 4 -22.62 -13.63 -4.23
N LEU A 5 -22.19 -14.85 -3.93
CA LEU A 5 -21.36 -15.16 -2.77
C LEU A 5 -20.16 -14.22 -2.79
N ILE A 6 -20.23 -13.15 -2.00
CA ILE A 6 -19.11 -12.22 -1.80
C ILE A 6 -18.05 -13.04 -1.07
N ASN A 7 -17.00 -13.45 -1.80
CA ASN A 7 -15.88 -14.14 -1.21
C ASN A 7 -15.09 -13.13 -0.35
N PRO A 8 -15.16 -13.22 1.00
CA PRO A 8 -14.54 -12.24 1.88
C PRO A 8 -13.00 -12.23 1.76
N PHE A 9 -12.41 -13.31 1.22
CA PHE A 9 -10.98 -13.41 0.99
C PHE A 9 -10.52 -12.60 -0.23
N LEU A 10 -11.35 -12.53 -1.28
CA LEU A 10 -11.06 -11.76 -2.50
C LEU A 10 -11.37 -10.26 -2.37
N GLY A 11 -11.96 -9.86 -1.23
CA GLY A 11 -12.33 -8.48 -0.94
C GLY A 11 -13.83 -8.25 -0.96
N PRO A 12 -14.29 -7.10 -0.45
CA PRO A 12 -15.70 -6.76 -0.47
C PRO A 12 -16.19 -6.61 -1.93
N GLY A 13 -17.44 -6.99 -2.19
CA GLY A 13 -18.10 -6.59 -3.44
C GLY A 13 -18.06 -5.06 -3.61
N VAL A 14 -18.25 -4.56 -4.83
CA VAL A 14 -18.12 -3.13 -5.17
C VAL A 14 -18.78 -2.18 -4.15
N GLN A 15 -19.97 -2.55 -3.65
CA GLN A 15 -20.67 -1.76 -2.62
C GLN A 15 -19.98 -1.75 -1.26
N GLY A 16 -19.41 -2.88 -0.82
CA GLY A 16 -18.63 -2.95 0.42
C GLY A 16 -17.29 -2.23 0.31
N ALA A 17 -16.65 -2.26 -0.87
CA ALA A 17 -15.45 -1.47 -1.14
C ALA A 17 -15.76 0.04 -1.04
N LEU A 18 -16.83 0.50 -1.69
CA LEU A 18 -17.30 1.90 -1.63
C LEU A 18 -17.65 2.35 -0.20
N GLY A 19 -18.28 1.46 0.58
CA GLY A 19 -18.62 1.69 1.99
C GLY A 19 -17.40 1.73 2.90
N ALA A 20 -16.37 0.93 2.62
CA ALA A 20 -15.10 0.93 3.34
C ALA A 20 -14.18 2.11 2.97
N GLY A 21 -14.48 2.84 1.90
CA GLY A 21 -13.73 4.03 1.49
C GLY A 21 -13.04 3.93 0.13
N ALA A 22 -13.16 2.82 -0.60
CA ALA A 22 -12.72 2.73 -1.98
C ALA A 22 -13.42 3.82 -2.82
N GLN A 23 -12.71 4.36 -3.81
CA GLN A 23 -13.21 5.52 -4.54
C GLN A 23 -13.69 5.13 -5.93
N VAL A 24 -14.75 5.79 -6.36
CA VAL A 24 -15.08 5.98 -7.77
C VAL A 24 -14.66 7.40 -8.12
N ARG A 25 -13.99 7.59 -9.28
CA ARG A 25 -13.45 8.89 -9.74
C ARG A 25 -14.46 10.04 -9.59
N ALA A 26 -15.74 9.78 -9.88
CA ALA A 26 -16.83 10.74 -9.75
C ALA A 26 -17.03 11.28 -8.32
N SER A 27 -16.69 10.52 -7.28
CA SER A 27 -16.80 10.97 -5.89
C SER A 27 -15.75 12.02 -5.50
N LEU A 28 -14.59 12.00 -6.16
CA LEU A 28 -13.55 13.02 -5.95
C LEU A 28 -13.81 14.28 -6.77
N THR A 29 -14.02 14.13 -8.08
CA THR A 29 -14.10 15.27 -9.00
C THR A 29 -15.49 15.89 -9.06
N GLY A 30 -16.55 15.12 -8.80
CA GLY A 30 -17.94 15.58 -8.89
C GLY A 30 -18.61 15.87 -7.55
N LEU A 31 -18.26 15.15 -6.47
CA LEU A 31 -18.92 15.26 -5.16
C LEU A 31 -18.08 15.93 -4.07
N GLY A 32 -16.85 16.36 -4.38
CA GLY A 32 -15.97 17.08 -3.44
C GLY A 32 -15.56 16.28 -2.20
N GLN A 33 -15.57 14.95 -2.26
CA GLN A 33 -15.27 14.09 -1.09
C GLN A 33 -13.76 13.89 -0.90
N TRP A 34 -13.01 14.99 -0.75
CA TRP A 34 -11.54 15.02 -0.64
C TRP A 34 -11.00 14.25 0.57
N TRP A 35 -11.79 14.13 1.65
CA TRP A 35 -11.43 13.34 2.83
C TRP A 35 -11.12 11.88 2.49
N ARG A 36 -11.70 11.35 1.40
CA ARG A 36 -11.40 10.00 0.91
C ARG A 36 -9.95 9.84 0.47
N LEU A 37 -9.24 10.89 0.07
CA LEU A 37 -7.81 10.78 -0.26
C LEU A 37 -6.95 10.51 0.99
N VAL A 38 -7.40 10.96 2.15
CA VAL A 38 -6.68 10.83 3.42
C VAL A 38 -6.96 9.48 4.09
N THR A 39 -8.18 8.94 3.92
CA THR A 39 -8.58 7.66 4.52
C THR A 39 -8.20 6.45 3.67
N MET A 40 -8.13 6.61 2.35
CA MET A 40 -7.85 5.52 1.40
C MET A 40 -6.51 4.78 1.62
N PRO A 41 -5.41 5.40 2.08
CA PRO A 41 -4.18 4.69 2.42
C PRO A 41 -4.35 3.59 3.47
N TRP A 42 -5.44 3.66 4.24
CA TRP A 42 -5.73 2.76 5.35
C TRP A 42 -6.75 1.67 5.00
N VAL A 43 -7.28 1.68 3.77
CA VAL A 43 -8.31 0.76 3.31
C VAL A 43 -7.68 -0.26 2.37
N PRO A 44 -7.38 -1.48 2.83
CA PRO A 44 -6.88 -2.54 1.96
C PRO A 44 -7.98 -3.06 1.03
N PRO A 45 -7.66 -3.44 -0.22
CA PRO A 45 -8.65 -3.92 -1.19
C PRO A 45 -9.28 -5.28 -0.85
N GLY A 46 -8.68 -6.05 0.07
CA GLY A 46 -9.25 -7.31 0.57
C GLY A 46 -8.39 -7.95 1.66
N VAL A 47 -8.91 -8.96 2.36
CA VAL A 47 -8.21 -9.63 3.48
C VAL A 47 -6.88 -10.25 3.03
N LEU A 48 -6.83 -10.83 1.82
CA LEU A 48 -5.62 -11.41 1.25
C LEU A 48 -4.52 -10.36 0.96
N SER A 49 -4.89 -9.11 0.68
CA SER A 49 -3.94 -8.01 0.55
C SER A 49 -3.57 -7.40 1.92
N ALA A 50 -4.53 -7.36 2.86
CA ALA A 50 -4.33 -6.78 4.18
C ALA A 50 -3.28 -7.54 5.01
N GLY A 51 -3.32 -8.87 4.98
CA GLY A 51 -2.36 -9.71 5.72
C GLY A 51 -0.89 -9.40 5.37
N PRO A 52 -0.48 -9.51 4.10
CA PRO A 52 0.86 -9.15 3.65
C PRO A 52 1.21 -7.68 3.94
N CYS A 53 0.29 -6.73 3.74
CA CYS A 53 0.52 -5.33 4.08
C CYS A 53 0.83 -5.14 5.57
N ILE A 54 0.08 -5.79 6.47
CA ILE A 54 0.31 -5.73 7.92
C ILE A 54 1.67 -6.36 8.27
N ILE A 55 2.00 -7.53 7.70
CA ILE A 55 3.30 -8.19 7.93
C ILE A 55 4.45 -7.28 7.49
N LEU A 56 4.30 -6.58 6.37
CA LEU A 56 5.28 -5.61 5.89
C LEU A 56 5.38 -4.40 6.80
N PHE A 57 4.26 -3.82 7.23
CA PHE A 57 4.27 -2.71 8.17
C PHE A 57 4.97 -3.07 9.48
N VAL A 58 4.72 -4.27 10.02
CA VAL A 58 5.36 -4.73 11.25
C VAL A 58 6.86 -4.99 11.03
N SER A 59 7.22 -5.70 9.96
CA SER A 59 8.62 -6.05 9.67
C SER A 59 9.46 -4.81 9.36
N LEU A 60 8.96 -3.95 8.47
CA LEU A 60 9.63 -2.71 8.08
C LEU A 60 9.59 -1.68 9.20
N GLY A 61 8.52 -1.64 9.99
CA GLY A 61 8.45 -0.79 11.18
C GLY A 61 9.51 -1.17 12.22
N ARG A 62 9.71 -2.47 12.47
CA ARG A 62 10.80 -2.96 13.33
C ARG A 62 12.17 -2.62 12.76
N HIS A 63 12.38 -2.81 11.45
CA HIS A 63 13.62 -2.44 10.78
C HIS A 63 13.91 -0.93 10.92
N CYS A 64 12.91 -0.09 10.67
CA CYS A 64 13.02 1.36 10.85
C CYS A 64 13.40 1.72 12.30
N GLY A 65 12.78 1.05 13.28
CA GLY A 65 13.07 1.23 14.70
C GLY A 65 14.50 0.88 15.11
N GLN A 66 15.16 -0.03 14.38
CA GLN A 66 16.52 -0.45 14.66
C GLN A 66 17.58 0.41 13.95
N HIS A 67 17.25 0.95 12.78
CA HIS A 67 18.22 1.61 11.89
C HIS A 67 18.12 3.14 11.83
N TYR A 68 16.97 3.72 12.21
CA TYR A 68 16.76 5.16 12.17
C TYR A 68 16.62 5.75 13.58
N PRO A 69 17.18 6.95 13.84
CA PRO A 69 17.10 7.59 15.16
C PRO A 69 15.70 8.10 15.51
N MET A 70 14.84 8.33 14.51
CA MET A 70 13.48 8.87 14.68
C MET A 70 12.44 8.06 13.88
N PRO A 71 12.23 6.77 14.22
CA PRO A 71 11.34 5.89 13.45
C PRO A 71 9.89 6.38 13.43
N ALA A 72 9.45 7.02 14.52
CA ALA A 72 8.13 7.61 14.66
C ALA A 72 7.85 8.73 13.65
N LEU A 73 8.89 9.34 13.06
CA LEU A 73 8.76 10.39 12.06
C LEU A 73 8.99 9.86 10.65
N VAL A 74 9.94 8.93 10.47
CA VAL A 74 10.29 8.32 9.18
C VAL A 74 9.12 7.52 8.59
N LEU A 75 8.49 6.65 9.39
CA LEU A 75 7.35 5.83 8.94
C LEU A 75 6.20 6.67 8.36
N PRO A 76 5.61 7.63 9.10
CA PRO A 76 4.53 8.44 8.56
C PRO A 76 4.99 9.34 7.41
N ALA A 77 6.23 9.85 7.44
CA ALA A 77 6.77 10.69 6.36
C ALA A 77 6.91 9.94 5.03
N VAL A 78 7.05 8.61 5.04
CA VAL A 78 7.10 7.78 3.83
C VAL A 78 5.70 7.28 3.45
N VAL A 79 4.96 6.77 4.43
CA VAL A 79 3.70 6.05 4.21
C VAL A 79 2.57 6.99 3.80
N VAL A 80 2.44 8.15 4.45
CA VAL A 80 1.33 9.07 4.19
C VAL A 80 1.43 9.69 2.79
N PRO A 81 2.58 10.25 2.36
CA PRO A 81 2.70 10.78 1.00
C PRO A 81 2.56 9.71 -0.06
N ALA A 82 3.09 8.50 0.17
CA ALA A 82 2.93 7.38 -0.76
C ALA A 82 1.46 6.91 -0.87
N GLY A 83 0.74 6.91 0.25
CA GLY A 83 -0.70 6.71 0.32
C GLY A 83 -1.45 7.64 -0.64
N VAL A 84 -1.21 8.94 -0.46
CA VAL A 84 -1.86 10.00 -1.25
C VAL A 84 -1.46 9.95 -2.72
N LEU A 85 -0.16 9.84 -3.02
CA LEU A 85 0.34 9.77 -4.40
C LEU A 85 -0.14 8.51 -5.12
N GLY A 86 -0.16 7.37 -4.44
CA GLY A 86 -0.69 6.11 -4.97
C GLY A 86 -2.18 6.20 -5.27
N ALA A 87 -2.95 6.84 -4.38
CA ALA A 87 -4.37 7.12 -4.62
C ALA A 87 -4.57 8.04 -5.84
N MET A 88 -3.79 9.11 -5.96
CA MET A 88 -3.85 10.03 -7.11
C MET A 88 -3.49 9.33 -8.42
N LEU A 89 -2.40 8.58 -8.46
CA LEU A 89 -1.99 7.81 -9.63
C LEU A 89 -3.03 6.76 -10.02
N SER A 90 -3.61 6.05 -9.04
CA SER A 90 -4.68 5.10 -9.30
C SER A 90 -5.95 5.78 -9.82
N ALA A 91 -6.26 7.01 -9.37
CA ALA A 91 -7.40 7.78 -9.87
C ALA A 91 -7.17 8.34 -11.28
N LEU A 92 -5.91 8.56 -11.67
CA LEU A 92 -5.52 9.01 -13.02
C LEU A 92 -5.49 7.85 -14.02
N LEU A 93 -5.02 6.67 -13.60
CA LEU A 93 -4.80 5.51 -14.48
C LEU A 93 -6.01 4.59 -14.58
N ASN A 94 -6.96 4.67 -13.64
CA ASN A 94 -8.10 3.76 -13.57
C ASN A 94 -9.43 4.52 -13.53
N ASP A 95 -10.26 4.32 -14.56
CA ASP A 95 -11.52 5.05 -14.70
C ASP A 95 -12.64 4.52 -13.82
N ARG A 96 -12.52 3.28 -13.32
CA ARG A 96 -13.61 2.58 -12.62
C ARG A 96 -13.48 2.58 -11.12
N PHE A 97 -12.30 2.24 -10.58
CA PHE A 97 -12.08 2.13 -9.14
C PHE A 97 -10.67 2.56 -8.76
N VAL A 98 -10.56 3.28 -7.64
CA VAL A 98 -9.29 3.61 -7.03
C VAL A 98 -9.01 2.53 -5.96
N VAL A 99 -8.01 1.69 -6.20
CA VAL A 99 -7.73 0.46 -5.41
C VAL A 99 -6.39 0.55 -4.67
N ALA A 100 -5.49 1.45 -5.09
CA ALA A 100 -4.07 1.39 -4.71
C ALA A 100 -3.70 1.95 -3.32
N GLY A 101 -4.63 2.53 -2.56
CA GLY A 101 -4.29 3.27 -1.33
C GLY A 101 -3.70 2.37 -0.23
N GLY A 102 -4.35 1.25 0.08
CA GLY A 102 -3.90 0.34 1.14
C GLY A 102 -2.55 -0.35 0.88
N VAL A 103 -2.10 -0.37 -0.37
CA VAL A 103 -0.92 -1.12 -0.82
C VAL A 103 0.29 -0.20 -1.08
N SER A 104 0.05 1.09 -1.34
CA SER A 104 1.11 2.05 -1.69
C SER A 104 2.02 2.41 -0.51
N GLY A 105 1.51 2.40 0.72
CA GLY A 105 2.30 2.60 1.94
C GLY A 105 3.41 1.55 2.11
N PRO A 106 3.07 0.25 2.17
CA PRO A 106 4.05 -0.84 2.19
C PRO A 106 5.00 -0.83 1.00
N ALA A 107 4.49 -0.54 -0.21
CA ALA A 107 5.32 -0.44 -1.42
C ALA A 107 6.37 0.70 -1.31
N ALA A 108 6.03 1.83 -0.71
CA ALA A 108 6.98 2.91 -0.50
C ALA A 108 8.03 2.59 0.56
N LEU A 109 7.67 1.84 1.61
CA LEU A 109 8.66 1.35 2.58
C LEU A 109 9.63 0.35 1.93
N LEU A 110 9.17 -0.48 0.99
CA LEU A 110 10.06 -1.32 0.18
C LEU A 110 10.96 -0.49 -0.73
N GLY A 111 10.43 0.55 -1.38
CA GLY A 111 11.22 1.48 -2.17
C GLY A 111 12.30 2.20 -1.35
N MET A 112 11.98 2.58 -0.11
CA MET A 112 12.94 3.15 0.83
C MET A 112 14.04 2.15 1.17
N LEU A 113 13.72 0.88 1.43
CA LEU A 113 14.73 -0.16 1.64
C LEU A 113 15.63 -0.38 0.42
N VAL A 114 15.06 -0.39 -0.79
CA VAL A 114 15.83 -0.48 -2.03
C VAL A 114 16.79 0.71 -2.13
N ALA A 115 16.30 1.92 -1.89
CA ALA A 115 17.13 3.13 -1.91
C ALA A 115 18.24 3.09 -0.86
N GLU A 116 17.93 2.62 0.35
CA GLU A 116 18.92 2.42 1.42
C GLU A 116 19.97 1.38 1.02
N GLN A 117 19.54 0.25 0.45
CA GLN A 117 20.44 -0.79 -0.01
C GLN A 117 21.39 -0.29 -1.11
N ILE A 118 20.90 0.55 -2.03
CA ILE A 118 21.73 1.18 -3.06
C ILE A 118 22.74 2.15 -2.42
N ALA A 119 22.28 3.03 -1.52
CA ALA A 119 23.11 4.03 -0.87
C ALA A 119 24.15 3.43 0.10
N ARG A 120 23.80 2.32 0.77
CA ARG A 120 24.60 1.66 1.81
C ARG A 120 24.96 0.23 1.45
N ARG A 121 25.37 -0.02 0.20
CA ARG A 121 25.76 -1.36 -0.30
C ARG A 121 26.74 -2.12 0.62
N ARG A 122 27.66 -1.41 1.29
CA ARG A 122 28.67 -2.03 2.19
C ARG A 122 28.10 -2.58 3.50
N HIS A 123 26.92 -2.15 3.93
CA HIS A 123 26.28 -2.65 5.15
C HIS A 123 25.56 -3.99 4.94
N TYR A 124 25.23 -4.33 3.69
CA TYR A 124 24.51 -5.55 3.35
C TYR A 124 25.50 -6.62 2.87
N ALA A 125 25.93 -7.50 3.78
CA ALA A 125 26.85 -8.60 3.47
C ALA A 125 26.35 -9.49 2.32
N ASN A 126 25.03 -9.73 2.24
CA ASN A 126 24.36 -10.51 1.20
C ASN A 126 23.35 -9.66 0.40
N GLY A 127 23.80 -8.53 -0.16
CA GLY A 127 22.92 -7.60 -0.89
C GLY A 127 22.13 -8.24 -2.05
N TRP A 128 22.64 -9.29 -2.70
CA TRP A 128 21.90 -9.98 -3.76
C TRP A 128 20.64 -10.71 -3.24
N LEU A 129 20.72 -11.28 -2.03
CA LEU A 129 19.65 -12.05 -1.42
C LEU A 129 18.54 -11.12 -0.89
N THR A 130 18.91 -9.97 -0.31
CA THR A 130 17.95 -8.92 0.05
C THR A 130 17.28 -8.32 -1.19
N ALA A 131 18.01 -8.11 -2.28
CA ALA A 131 17.43 -7.65 -3.54
C ALA A 131 16.43 -8.67 -4.12
N ALA A 132 16.75 -9.97 -4.10
CA ALA A 132 15.85 -11.02 -4.56
C ALA A 132 14.56 -11.09 -3.71
N LEU A 133 14.69 -10.97 -2.38
CA LEU A 133 13.54 -10.89 -1.46
C LEU A 133 12.68 -9.65 -1.72
N LEU A 134 13.28 -8.48 -1.95
CA LEU A 134 12.55 -7.26 -2.26
C LEU A 134 11.75 -7.38 -3.56
N VAL A 135 12.34 -7.98 -4.60
CA VAL A 135 11.65 -8.26 -5.87
C VAL A 135 10.50 -9.25 -5.66
N LEU A 136 10.72 -10.32 -4.90
CA LEU A 136 9.67 -11.30 -4.60
C LEU A 136 8.49 -10.65 -3.87
N VAL A 137 8.76 -9.84 -2.84
CA VAL A 137 7.72 -9.15 -2.08
C VAL A 137 6.97 -8.14 -2.96
N ALA A 138 7.68 -7.39 -3.80
CA ALA A 138 7.06 -6.46 -4.74
C ALA A 138 6.16 -7.20 -5.76
N ALA A 139 6.60 -8.36 -6.25
CA ALA A 139 5.80 -9.19 -7.16
C ALA A 139 4.53 -9.73 -6.49
N VAL A 140 4.64 -10.22 -5.24
CA VAL A 140 3.48 -10.70 -4.47
C VAL A 140 2.50 -9.56 -4.19
N LEU A 141 2.97 -8.38 -3.81
CA LEU A 141 2.11 -7.21 -3.64
C LEU A 141 1.40 -6.81 -4.94
N GLY A 142 2.11 -6.80 -6.07
CA GLY A 142 1.54 -6.48 -7.37
C GLY A 142 0.53 -7.51 -7.88
N LEU A 143 0.67 -8.78 -7.49
CA LEU A 143 -0.31 -9.84 -7.78
C LEU A 143 -1.58 -9.74 -6.92
N LEU A 144 -1.50 -9.09 -5.76
CA LEU A 144 -2.59 -8.97 -4.79
C LEU A 144 -3.32 -7.62 -4.84
N SER A 145 -2.82 -6.67 -5.63
CA SER A 145 -3.34 -5.30 -5.83
C SER A 145 -4.19 -5.20 -7.09
#